data_AF-A0A2Z2Q3H9-F1
#
_entry.id   AF-A0A2Z2Q3H9-F1
#
_cell.length_a   1.000
_cell.length_b   1.000
_cell.length_c   1.000
_cell.angle_alpha   90.00
_cell.angle_beta   90.00
_cell.angle_gamma   90.00
#
_symmetry.space_group_name_H-M   'P 1'
#
loop_
_entity.id
_entity.type
_entity.pdbx_description
1 polymer ?
#
loop_
_entity_poly.entity_id
_entity_poly.type
_entity_poly.pdbx_seq_one_letter_code
_entity_poly.pdbx_strand_id
1 'polypeptide(L)'
;MWELEWDLPAGTSVSEVLARYSTPNLLQKLDEKLDVQVVEHRGMFNLGKGIQECTKTAILSAIGEGHRNLCEIDIALTADGVPIVAHEFNVFRVAALDEDKPVRKFLSHQIVGRPVIIREIENHS
;
A
#
# COMPACT_ATOMS: atom_id res chain seq x y z
N MET A 1 6.79 -3.43 25.88
CA MET A 1 5.54 -2.68 26.13
C MET A 1 5.55 -1.54 25.14
N TRP A 2 4.57 -1.44 24.25
CA TRP A 2 4.50 -0.35 23.27
C TRP A 2 3.62 0.74 23.87
N GLU A 3 4.13 1.96 23.96
CA GLU A 3 3.31 3.12 24.31
C GLU A 3 2.72 3.69 23.02
N LEU A 4 1.40 3.85 23.01
CA LEU A 4 0.68 4.44 21.89
C LEU A 4 0.60 5.95 22.12
N GLU A 5 1.40 6.71 21.38
CA GLU A 5 1.33 8.18 21.38
C GLU A 5 0.24 8.65 20.40
N TRP A 6 -0.62 9.56 20.86
CA TRP A 6 -1.70 10.14 20.06
C TRP A 6 -1.34 11.58 19.68
N ASP A 7 -1.24 11.86 18.38
CA ASP A 7 -1.06 13.22 17.85
C ASP A 7 -2.44 13.85 17.60
N LEU A 8 -2.97 14.57 18.61
CA LEU A 8 -4.30 15.17 18.57
C LEU A 8 -4.24 16.71 18.56
N PRO A 9 -5.19 17.39 17.88
CA PRO A 9 -5.31 18.84 17.95
C PRO A 9 -5.46 19.34 19.40
N ALA A 10 -4.90 20.52 19.68
CA ALA A 10 -4.95 21.14 20.99
C ALA A 10 -6.39 21.24 21.54
N GLY A 11 -6.58 20.80 22.78
CA GLY A 11 -7.89 20.78 23.45
C GLY A 11 -8.75 19.55 23.17
N THR A 12 -8.30 18.63 22.32
CA THR A 12 -9.02 17.38 22.02
C THR A 12 -8.50 16.23 22.88
N SER A 13 -9.40 15.50 23.54
CA SER A 13 -9.03 14.33 24.35
C SER A 13 -9.12 13.01 23.57
N VAL A 14 -8.29 12.01 23.90
CA VAL A 14 -8.37 10.66 23.33
C VAL A 14 -9.77 10.06 23.54
N SER A 15 -10.36 10.26 24.72
CA SER A 15 -11.72 9.79 25.03
C SER A 15 -12.78 10.38 24.11
N GLU A 16 -12.67 11.66 23.77
CA GLU A 16 -13.60 12.35 22.89
C GLU A 16 -13.49 11.82 21.45
N VAL A 17 -12.26 11.63 20.96
CA VAL A 17 -11.99 11.06 19.63
C VAL A 17 -12.54 9.65 19.54
N LEU A 18 -12.26 8.79 20.52
CA LEU A 18 -12.74 7.43 20.55
C LEU A 18 -14.27 7.36 20.61
N ALA A 19 -14.92 8.20 21.41
CA ALA A 19 -16.38 8.24 21.49
C ALA A 19 -17.03 8.72 20.18
N ARG A 20 -16.38 9.64 19.46
CA ARG A 20 -16.94 10.26 18.24
C ARG A 20 -16.66 9.47 16.97
N TYR A 21 -15.50 8.82 16.86
CA TYR A 21 -15.00 8.25 15.60
C TYR A 21 -14.75 6.75 15.66
N SER A 22 -15.03 6.07 16.76
CA SER A 22 -14.96 4.59 16.80
C SER A 22 -16.28 4.00 16.32
N THR A 23 -16.19 3.05 15.40
CA THR A 23 -17.29 2.13 15.08
C THR A 23 -17.15 0.86 15.93
N PRO A 24 -18.26 0.31 16.47
CA PRO A 24 -18.20 -0.69 17.53
C PRO A 24 -17.61 -2.04 17.11
N ASN A 25 -17.47 -2.36 15.82
CA ASN A 25 -16.94 -3.64 15.35
C ASN A 25 -16.24 -3.51 13.98
N LEU A 26 -15.35 -4.47 13.69
CA LEU A 26 -14.96 -4.76 12.31
C LEU A 26 -16.20 -5.17 11.52
N LEU A 27 -16.24 -4.80 10.23
CA LEU A 27 -17.33 -5.19 9.34
C LEU A 27 -17.38 -6.72 9.22
N GLN A 28 -18.28 -7.37 9.95
CA GLN A 28 -18.49 -8.81 9.88
C GLN A 28 -19.49 -9.19 8.78
N LYS A 29 -20.50 -8.34 8.53
CA LYS A 29 -21.55 -8.58 7.53
C LYS A 29 -22.31 -7.28 7.22
N LEU A 30 -22.60 -7.06 5.94
CA LEU A 30 -23.60 -6.08 5.50
C LEU A 30 -24.91 -6.82 5.27
N ASP A 31 -26.00 -6.38 5.91
CA ASP A 31 -27.35 -6.91 5.65
C ASP A 31 -28.00 -6.27 4.40
N GLU A 32 -27.31 -5.29 3.80
CA GLU A 32 -27.67 -4.65 2.54
C GLU A 32 -27.13 -5.43 1.34
N LYS A 33 -27.92 -5.51 0.27
CA LYS A 33 -27.46 -6.02 -1.01
C LYS A 33 -26.78 -4.89 -1.79
N LEU A 34 -25.46 -4.86 -1.75
CA LEU A 34 -24.65 -3.97 -2.59
C LEU A 34 -24.29 -4.66 -3.90
N ASP A 35 -24.10 -3.87 -4.96
CA ASP A 35 -23.46 -4.36 -6.17
C ASP A 35 -22.03 -4.80 -5.86
N VAL A 36 -21.59 -5.92 -6.44
CA VAL A 36 -20.23 -6.41 -6.24
C VAL A 36 -19.25 -5.44 -6.89
N GLN A 37 -18.46 -4.79 -6.05
CA GLN A 37 -17.30 -4.04 -6.48
C GLN A 37 -16.07 -4.93 -6.39
N VAL A 38 -15.25 -4.92 -7.43
CA VAL A 38 -13.95 -5.60 -7.38
C VAL A 38 -12.86 -4.57 -7.29
N VAL A 39 -12.08 -4.66 -6.22
CA VAL A 39 -10.92 -3.81 -5.96
C VAL A 39 -9.68 -4.61 -6.26
N GLU A 40 -8.86 -4.12 -7.19
CA GLU A 40 -7.58 -4.76 -7.48
C GLU A 40 -6.58 -4.42 -6.38
N HIS A 41 -6.25 -5.41 -5.56
CA HIS A 41 -5.25 -5.30 -4.50
C HIS A 41 -3.88 -5.03 -5.10
N ARG A 42 -3.34 -3.83 -4.86
CA ARG A 42 -2.08 -3.30 -5.41
C ARG A 42 -2.02 -3.21 -6.93
N GLY A 43 -3.19 -3.15 -7.57
CA GLY A 43 -3.36 -3.19 -9.02
C GLY A 43 -3.34 -4.60 -9.61
N MET A 44 -3.55 -4.71 -10.93
CA MET A 44 -3.57 -6.01 -11.62
C MET A 44 -2.14 -6.42 -12.01
N PHE A 45 -1.34 -6.85 -11.03
CA PHE A 45 0.02 -7.30 -11.26
C PHE A 45 0.08 -8.72 -11.84
N ASN A 46 1.15 -9.01 -12.56
CA ASN A 46 1.42 -10.30 -13.20
C ASN A 46 2.93 -10.47 -13.32
N LEU A 47 3.52 -11.16 -12.35
CA LEU A 47 4.96 -11.32 -12.25
C LEU A 47 5.55 -12.05 -13.47
N GLY A 48 4.85 -13.07 -13.99
CA GLY A 48 5.23 -13.81 -15.21
C GLY A 48 5.19 -12.98 -16.50
N LYS A 49 4.49 -11.83 -16.50
CA LYS A 49 4.47 -10.86 -17.60
C LYS A 49 5.29 -9.59 -17.30
N GLY A 50 6.07 -9.58 -16.21
CA GLY A 50 6.89 -8.43 -15.85
C GLY A 50 6.10 -7.25 -15.25
N ILE A 51 4.86 -7.47 -14.80
CA ILE A 51 4.03 -6.43 -14.18
C ILE A 51 4.10 -6.63 -12.66
N GLN A 52 4.75 -5.69 -11.96
CA GLN A 52 4.90 -5.72 -10.50
C GLN A 52 3.75 -4.98 -9.80
N GLU A 53 3.42 -5.39 -8.57
CA GLU A 53 2.46 -4.73 -7.69
C GLU A 53 2.84 -3.27 -7.41
N CYS A 54 1.86 -2.43 -7.06
CA CYS A 54 2.11 -1.03 -6.68
C CYS A 54 2.79 -0.17 -7.78
N THR A 55 2.69 -0.58 -9.04
CA THR A 55 3.25 0.14 -10.18
C THR A 55 2.18 0.82 -11.03
N LYS A 56 2.59 1.84 -11.80
CA LYS A 56 1.74 2.46 -12.83
C LYS A 56 1.19 1.42 -13.82
N THR A 57 1.99 0.43 -14.21
CA THR A 57 1.55 -0.61 -15.16
C THR A 57 0.50 -1.54 -14.53
N ALA A 58 0.61 -1.91 -13.26
CA ALA A 58 -0.43 -2.67 -12.56
C ALA A 58 -1.74 -1.88 -12.42
N ILE A 59 -1.65 -0.58 -12.13
CA ILE A 59 -2.82 0.32 -12.06
C ILE A 59 -3.49 0.45 -13.44
N LEU A 60 -2.71 0.68 -14.50
CA LEU A 60 -3.25 0.76 -15.86
C LEU A 60 -3.84 -0.58 -16.32
N SER A 61 -3.25 -1.69 -15.90
CA SER A 61 -3.78 -3.03 -16.19
C SER A 61 -5.11 -3.28 -15.47
N ALA A 62 -5.28 -2.75 -14.26
CA ALA A 62 -6.53 -2.79 -13.51
C ALA A 62 -7.64 -1.93 -14.14
N ILE A 63 -7.30 -0.70 -14.55
CA ILE A 63 -8.28 0.31 -15.01
C ILE A 63 -8.62 0.16 -16.51
N GLY A 64 -7.78 -0.55 -17.29
CA GLY A 64 -7.77 -0.62 -18.76
C GLY A 64 -9.06 -1.06 -19.47
N GLU A 65 -9.03 -2.11 -20.28
CA GLU A 65 -10.10 -2.44 -21.27
C GLU A 65 -11.42 -2.98 -20.66
N GLY A 66 -11.98 -2.30 -19.65
CA GLY A 66 -13.44 -2.18 -19.56
C GLY A 66 -14.15 -2.67 -18.31
N HIS A 67 -13.52 -3.09 -17.20
CA HIS A 67 -14.32 -3.74 -16.14
C HIS A 67 -14.02 -3.41 -14.67
N ARG A 68 -12.93 -2.71 -14.32
CA ARG A 68 -12.66 -2.37 -12.90
C ARG A 68 -12.32 -0.90 -12.74
N ASN A 69 -13.01 -0.26 -11.81
CA ASN A 69 -12.92 1.17 -11.52
C ASN A 69 -12.21 1.47 -10.19
N LEU A 70 -11.77 0.43 -9.47
CA LEU A 70 -11.14 0.55 -8.16
C LEU A 70 -9.82 -0.22 -8.13
N CYS A 71 -8.79 0.44 -7.61
CA CYS A 71 -7.47 -0.12 -7.35
C CYS A 71 -7.10 0.27 -5.92
N GLU A 72 -6.73 -0.72 -5.11
CA GLU A 72 -6.11 -0.49 -3.82
C GLU A 72 -4.61 -0.23 -4.05
N ILE A 73 -4.04 0.67 -3.25
CA ILE A 73 -2.63 0.99 -3.25
C ILE A 73 -2.15 1.18 -1.82
N ASP A 74 -1.01 0.60 -1.50
CA ASP A 74 -0.34 0.79 -0.23
C ASP A 74 0.64 1.97 -0.30
N ILE A 75 0.71 2.77 0.77
CA ILE A 75 1.61 3.92 0.87
C ILE A 75 2.59 3.73 2.03
N ALA A 76 3.87 3.95 1.75
CA ALA A 76 4.93 4.04 2.75
C ALA A 76 5.57 5.43 2.72
N LEU A 77 6.01 5.93 3.89
CA LEU A 77 6.73 7.20 4.01
C LEU A 77 8.24 6.98 4.07
N THR A 78 8.98 7.75 3.28
CA THR A 78 10.45 7.83 3.32
C THR A 78 10.94 8.64 4.52
N ALA A 79 12.25 8.64 4.77
CA ALA A 79 12.89 9.38 5.87
C ALA A 79 12.68 10.90 5.78
N ASP A 80 12.54 11.43 4.56
CA ASP A 80 12.23 12.83 4.26
C ASP A 80 10.71 13.10 4.13
N GLY A 81 9.86 12.17 4.56
CA GLY A 81 8.41 12.35 4.63
C GLY A 81 7.68 12.30 3.28
N VAL A 82 8.33 11.81 2.23
CA VAL A 82 7.73 11.69 0.90
C VAL A 82 6.97 10.36 0.81
N PRO A 83 5.69 10.36 0.40
CA PRO A 83 4.95 9.13 0.18
C PRO A 83 5.41 8.41 -1.09
N ILE A 84 5.60 7.10 -1.00
CA ILE A 84 5.84 6.21 -2.12
C ILE A 84 4.81 5.08 -2.12
N VAL A 85 4.44 4.61 -3.32
CA VAL A 85 3.51 3.48 -3.45
C VAL A 85 4.30 2.18 -3.29
N ALA A 86 4.09 1.50 -2.15
CA ALA A 86 4.73 0.25 -1.81
C ALA A 86 3.98 -0.42 -0.66
N HIS A 87 3.68 -1.71 -0.81
CA HIS A 87 3.11 -2.51 0.28
C HIS A 87 4.08 -2.71 1.43
N GLU A 88 5.34 -2.92 1.10
CA GLU A 88 6.30 -3.37 2.09
C GLU A 88 6.88 -2.20 2.87
N PHE A 89 7.03 -2.41 4.18
CA PHE A 89 7.87 -1.54 5.00
C PHE A 89 9.34 -1.59 4.58
N ASN A 90 9.72 -2.50 3.69
CA ASN A 90 11.04 -2.64 3.10
C ASN A 90 10.92 -2.93 1.61
N VAL A 91 11.37 -2.01 0.75
CA VAL A 91 11.20 -2.10 -0.71
C VAL A 91 12.26 -2.96 -1.42
N PHE A 92 13.13 -3.65 -0.69
CA PHE A 92 14.22 -4.43 -1.28
C PHE A 92 13.73 -5.55 -2.22
N ARG A 93 12.55 -6.15 -1.97
CA ARG A 93 11.98 -7.18 -2.86
C ARG A 93 11.56 -6.62 -4.21
N VAL A 94 11.08 -5.38 -4.25
CA VAL A 94 10.41 -4.79 -5.41
C VAL A 94 11.23 -3.72 -6.13
N ALA A 95 12.32 -3.24 -5.55
CA ALA A 95 13.21 -2.23 -6.14
C ALA A 95 14.68 -2.69 -6.18
N ALA A 96 15.40 -2.30 -7.24
CA ALA A 96 16.84 -2.52 -7.38
C ALA A 96 17.63 -1.58 -6.46
N LEU A 97 17.68 -1.94 -5.17
CA LEU A 97 18.39 -1.23 -4.12
C LEU A 97 19.62 -2.00 -3.67
N ASP A 98 20.62 -1.25 -3.22
CA ASP A 98 21.91 -1.78 -2.75
C ASP A 98 21.85 -2.27 -1.29
N GLU A 99 20.82 -1.85 -0.53
CA GLU A 99 20.66 -2.14 0.89
C GLU A 99 19.28 -2.72 1.19
N ASP A 100 19.24 -3.73 2.06
CA ASP A 100 18.01 -4.34 2.59
C ASP A 100 17.62 -3.66 3.92
N LYS A 101 16.82 -2.58 3.85
CA LYS A 101 16.41 -1.83 5.03
C LYS A 101 15.01 -1.22 4.89
N PRO A 102 14.34 -0.86 5.99
CA PRO A 102 13.01 -0.28 5.93
C PRO A 102 12.94 1.04 5.12
N VAL A 103 11.81 1.31 4.45
CA VAL A 103 11.54 2.51 3.64
C VAL A 103 11.84 3.79 4.41
N ARG A 104 11.43 3.85 5.70
CA ARG A 104 11.69 4.99 6.60
C ARG A 104 13.17 5.30 6.86
N LYS A 105 14.09 4.44 6.40
CA LYS A 105 15.55 4.66 6.48
C LYS A 105 16.17 5.13 5.16
N PHE A 106 15.38 5.30 4.11
CA PHE A 106 15.80 5.85 2.83
C PHE A 106 15.25 7.27 2.66
N LEU A 107 16.06 8.16 2.12
CA LEU A 107 15.58 9.41 1.51
C LEU A 107 14.90 9.09 0.18
N SER A 108 13.89 9.88 -0.20
CA SER A 108 13.10 9.67 -1.42
C SER A 108 13.97 9.51 -2.68
N HIS A 109 14.99 10.36 -2.85
CA HIS A 109 15.90 10.33 -4.00
C HIS A 109 16.76 9.06 -4.08
N GLN A 110 16.83 8.24 -3.03
CA GLN A 110 17.54 6.96 -3.05
C GLN A 110 16.69 5.85 -3.67
N ILE A 111 15.36 5.98 -3.61
CA ILE A 111 14.38 5.00 -4.10
C ILE A 111 13.77 5.45 -5.44
N VAL A 112 13.34 6.70 -5.54
CA VAL A 112 12.63 7.23 -6.71
C VAL A 112 13.54 7.14 -7.95
N GLY A 113 13.01 6.56 -9.03
CA GLY A 113 13.74 6.34 -10.27
C GLY A 113 14.58 5.06 -10.31
N ARG A 114 14.67 4.31 -9.21
CA ARG A 114 15.28 2.98 -9.22
C ARG A 114 14.41 2.00 -10.03
N PRO A 115 15.03 1.05 -10.76
CA PRO A 115 14.27 0.01 -11.45
C PRO A 115 13.39 -0.79 -10.49
N VAL A 116 12.15 -1.01 -10.91
CA VAL A 116 11.26 -1.99 -10.26
C VAL A 116 11.67 -3.38 -10.75
N ILE A 117 11.77 -4.33 -9.82
CA ILE A 117 12.25 -5.68 -10.11
C ILE A 117 11.27 -6.73 -9.56
N ILE A 118 11.43 -7.94 -10.08
CA ILE A 118 10.71 -9.14 -9.63
C ILE A 118 11.78 -10.14 -9.23
N ARG A 119 11.92 -10.39 -7.92
CA ARG A 119 12.88 -11.36 -7.38
C ARG A 119 12.30 -12.78 -7.30
N GLU A 120 10.99 -12.89 -7.14
CA GLU A 120 10.26 -14.15 -7.08
C GLU A 120 9.85 -14.56 -8.50
N ILE A 121 10.80 -15.14 -9.23
CA ILE A 121 10.49 -15.91 -10.44
C ILE A 121 10.72 -17.36 -10.06
N GLU A 122 9.68 -18.07 -9.63
CA GLU A 122 9.75 -19.53 -9.64
C GLU A 122 9.95 -19.95 -11.09
N ASN A 123 11.12 -20.50 -11.40
CA ASN A 123 11.32 -21.23 -12.64
C ASN A 123 10.39 -22.44 -12.59
N HIS A 124 9.18 -22.32 -13.16
CA HIS A 124 8.45 -23.50 -13.61
C HIS A 124 9.16 -24.04 -14.85
N SER A 125 10.24 -24.79 -14.62
CA SER A 125 10.83 -25.71 -15.60
C SER A 125 10.09 -27.03 -15.60
#